data_AF-A0A953WNM8-F1
#
_entry.id   AF-A0A953WNM8-F1
#
_cell.length_a   1.000
_cell.length_b   1.000
_cell.length_c   1.000
_cell.angle_alpha   90.00
_cell.angle_beta   90.00
_cell.angle_gamma   90.00
#
_symmetry.space_group_name_H-M   'P 1'
#
loop_
_entity.id
_entity.type
_entity.pdbx_description
1 polymer ?
#
loop_
_entity_poly.entity_id
_entity_poly.type
_entity_poly.pdbx_seq_one_letter_code
_entity_poly.pdbx_strand_id
1 'polypeptide(L)'
;MIRVLAAAFGAFMLFAGAALAAPSEDLKMLFNDYWESELAEDPFGATYNGRTDANDKVTSVAPEDYARRTAQLEAFMARLEAIDLSQVSENDRLSAELLKFILKHDIALSAFDRWRIPFLADSGFQMTMGFVMSATPFRTQKDYEDYIKRLKAFPTFLDQNIANMRQGIADGFTQPKEILPLIIPSFEAQVKDDPKAHPLYTP
;
A
#
# COMPACT_ATOMS: atom_id res chain seq x y z
N MET A 1 9.80 -78.63 -24.58
CA MET A 1 9.06 -78.24 -23.37
C MET A 1 9.61 -76.90 -22.91
N ILE A 2 8.78 -75.85 -23.00
CA ILE A 2 9.13 -74.45 -22.76
C ILE A 2 9.14 -74.21 -21.24
N ARG A 3 10.20 -73.57 -20.71
CA ARG A 3 10.24 -73.06 -19.33
C ARG A 3 10.17 -71.53 -19.39
N VAL A 4 9.07 -70.99 -18.88
CA VAL A 4 8.86 -69.57 -18.54
C VAL A 4 8.92 -69.45 -17.03
N LEU A 5 9.64 -68.47 -16.48
CA LEU A 5 9.46 -67.87 -15.14
C LEU A 5 10.39 -66.63 -15.08
N ALA A 6 9.86 -65.42 -15.30
CA ALA A 6 9.20 -64.54 -14.33
C ALA A 6 10.20 -63.52 -13.74
N ALA A 7 10.32 -62.37 -14.40
CA ALA A 7 11.02 -61.19 -13.89
C ALA A 7 10.04 -60.36 -13.05
N ALA A 8 10.32 -60.23 -11.75
CA ALA A 8 9.57 -59.37 -10.85
C ALA A 8 10.02 -57.91 -11.06
N PHE A 9 9.16 -57.10 -11.66
CA PHE A 9 9.32 -55.64 -11.70
C PHE A 9 8.82 -55.05 -10.39
N GLY A 10 9.73 -54.65 -9.51
CA GLY A 10 9.40 -53.84 -8.34
C GLY A 10 9.05 -52.43 -8.78
N ALA A 11 7.79 -52.03 -8.63
CA ALA A 11 7.34 -50.66 -8.87
C ALA A 11 7.84 -49.76 -7.74
N PHE A 12 8.85 -48.94 -8.02
CA PHE A 12 9.28 -47.85 -7.15
C PHE A 12 8.30 -46.69 -7.35
N MET A 13 7.30 -46.56 -6.48
CA MET A 13 6.47 -45.35 -6.43
C MET A 13 7.30 -44.20 -5.87
N LEU A 14 7.79 -43.35 -6.76
CA LEU A 14 8.26 -42.01 -6.40
C LEU A 14 7.04 -41.21 -5.91
N PHE A 15 6.89 -41.08 -4.60
CA PHE A 15 6.10 -40.01 -4.03
C PHE A 15 6.83 -38.70 -4.33
N ALA A 16 6.43 -38.03 -5.41
CA ALA A 16 6.71 -36.62 -5.59
C ALA A 16 5.95 -35.87 -4.49
N GLY A 17 6.58 -35.72 -3.32
CA GLY A 17 6.13 -34.73 -2.36
C GLY A 17 6.12 -33.39 -3.07
N ALA A 18 4.97 -32.71 -3.06
CA ALA A 18 4.94 -31.30 -3.45
C ALA A 18 6.04 -30.62 -2.65
N ALA A 19 7.06 -30.11 -3.36
CA ALA A 19 8.12 -29.35 -2.72
C ALA A 19 7.46 -28.10 -2.16
N LEU A 20 7.08 -28.15 -0.88
CA LEU A 20 6.89 -26.95 -0.09
C LEU A 20 8.18 -26.16 -0.28
N ALA A 21 8.07 -24.94 -0.80
CA ALA A 21 9.22 -24.08 -0.95
C ALA A 21 9.95 -23.97 0.40
N ALA A 22 11.28 -23.86 0.38
CA ALA A 22 12.04 -23.79 1.63
C ALA A 22 11.56 -22.56 2.43
N PRO A 23 11.51 -22.59 3.78
CA PRO A 23 11.01 -21.48 4.60
C PRO A 23 11.61 -20.10 4.27
N SER A 24 12.87 -20.05 3.80
CA SER A 24 13.51 -18.81 3.33
C SER A 24 12.95 -18.28 2.01
N GLU A 25 12.57 -19.17 1.09
CA GLU A 25 11.91 -18.82 -0.18
C GLU A 25 10.50 -18.27 0.10
N ASP A 26 9.74 -18.95 0.95
CA ASP A 26 8.40 -18.51 1.37
C ASP A 26 8.43 -17.13 2.04
N LEU A 27 9.43 -16.89 2.89
CA LEU A 27 9.59 -15.60 3.56
C LEU A 27 9.93 -14.47 2.58
N LYS A 28 10.81 -14.73 1.60
CA LYS A 28 11.13 -13.75 0.55
C LYS A 28 9.92 -13.44 -0.32
N MET A 29 9.16 -14.47 -0.68
CA MET A 29 7.91 -14.30 -1.44
C MET A 29 6.89 -13.50 -0.64
N LEU A 30 6.75 -13.77 0.67
CA LEU A 30 5.90 -12.98 1.55
C LEU A 30 6.29 -11.50 1.56
N PHE A 31 7.58 -11.18 1.70
CA PHE A 31 8.07 -9.79 1.68
C PHE A 31 7.78 -9.10 0.34
N ASN A 32 8.00 -9.80 -0.76
CA ASN A 32 7.71 -9.27 -2.09
C ASN A 32 6.21 -9.03 -2.29
N ASP A 33 5.36 -9.98 -1.90
CA ASP A 33 3.91 -9.85 -2.02
C ASP A 33 3.38 -8.71 -1.15
N TYR A 34 3.90 -8.58 0.08
CA TYR A 34 3.56 -7.48 0.97
C TYR A 34 3.92 -6.15 0.33
N TRP A 35 5.15 -6.01 -0.17
CA TRP A 35 5.62 -4.79 -0.82
C TRP A 35 4.80 -4.42 -2.06
N GLU A 36 4.55 -5.37 -2.97
CA GLU A 36 3.75 -5.10 -4.16
C GLU A 36 2.29 -4.78 -3.80
N SER A 37 1.75 -5.35 -2.71
CA SER A 37 0.41 -4.99 -2.24
C SER A 37 0.36 -3.55 -1.73
N GLU A 38 1.35 -3.10 -0.95
CA GLU A 38 1.43 -1.72 -0.46
C GLU A 38 1.52 -0.72 -1.62
N LEU A 39 2.34 -1.02 -2.63
CA LEU A 39 2.46 -0.18 -3.83
C LEU A 39 1.19 -0.16 -4.68
N ALA A 40 0.47 -1.26 -4.76
CA ALA A 40 -0.81 -1.33 -5.48
C ALA A 40 -1.91 -0.52 -4.77
N GLU A 41 -1.88 -0.49 -3.43
CA GLU A 41 -2.80 0.27 -2.60
C GLU A 41 -2.56 1.77 -2.60
N ASP A 42 -1.30 2.17 -2.76
CA ASP A 42 -0.89 3.57 -2.76
C ASP A 42 -0.14 3.96 -4.07
N PRO A 43 -0.88 4.24 -5.16
CA PRO A 43 -0.32 4.80 -6.39
C PRO A 43 0.54 6.05 -6.21
N PHE A 44 0.27 6.88 -5.19
CA PHE A 44 1.11 8.01 -4.85
C PHE A 44 2.45 7.56 -4.27
N GLY A 45 2.42 6.68 -3.27
CA GLY A 45 3.58 5.97 -2.70
C GLY A 45 4.43 5.27 -3.76
N ALA A 46 3.79 4.62 -4.73
CA ALA A 46 4.46 3.97 -5.85
C ALA A 46 5.33 4.96 -6.65
N THR A 47 4.80 6.16 -6.97
CA THR A 47 5.57 7.21 -7.65
C THR A 47 6.81 7.62 -6.85
N TYR A 48 6.73 7.79 -5.53
CA TYR A 48 7.92 8.12 -4.71
C TYR A 48 8.98 7.03 -4.72
N ASN A 49 8.55 5.77 -4.79
CA ASN A 49 9.44 4.62 -4.86
C ASN A 49 9.96 4.36 -6.29
N GLY A 50 9.77 5.29 -7.22
CA GLY A 50 10.27 5.22 -8.59
C GLY A 50 9.47 4.29 -9.51
N ARG A 51 8.30 3.80 -9.07
CA ARG A 51 7.38 3.02 -9.89
C ARG A 51 6.54 3.96 -10.76
N THR A 52 6.50 3.69 -12.06
CA THR A 52 5.81 4.54 -13.05
C THR A 52 4.56 3.90 -13.63
N ASP A 53 4.30 2.64 -13.31
CA ASP A 53 3.16 1.83 -13.78
C ASP A 53 1.81 2.27 -13.22
N ALA A 54 1.80 3.05 -12.14
CA ALA A 54 0.60 3.63 -11.53
C ALA A 54 0.53 5.16 -11.62
N ASN A 55 1.36 5.79 -12.46
CA ASN A 55 1.46 7.26 -12.57
C ASN A 55 0.17 7.93 -13.08
N ASP A 56 -0.77 7.18 -13.65
CA ASP A 56 -2.06 7.65 -14.11
C ASP A 56 -3.21 7.48 -13.09
N LYS A 57 -2.92 6.90 -11.92
CA LYS A 57 -3.91 6.60 -10.87
C LYS A 57 -3.75 7.51 -9.66
N VAL A 58 -4.83 7.62 -8.90
CA VAL A 58 -4.86 8.28 -7.59
C VAL A 58 -5.14 7.24 -6.50
N THR A 59 -4.56 7.43 -5.33
CA THR A 59 -4.85 6.60 -4.15
C THR A 59 -6.31 6.78 -3.75
N SER A 60 -7.00 5.68 -3.46
CA SER A 60 -8.36 5.71 -2.89
C SER A 60 -8.28 5.67 -1.37
N VAL A 61 -9.12 6.48 -0.73
CA VAL A 61 -9.20 6.63 0.73
C VAL A 61 -10.65 6.53 1.22
N ALA A 62 -11.47 5.73 0.55
CA ALA A 62 -12.82 5.44 1.05
C ALA A 62 -12.73 4.51 2.28
N PRO A 63 -13.71 4.54 3.21
CA PRO A 63 -13.72 3.65 4.38
C PRO A 63 -13.55 2.17 4.03
N GLU A 64 -14.13 1.73 2.91
CA GLU A 64 -14.04 0.35 2.42
C GLU A 64 -12.60 -0.05 2.03
N ASP A 65 -11.79 0.91 1.57
CA ASP A 65 -10.38 0.65 1.26
C ASP A 65 -9.59 0.34 2.52
N TYR A 66 -9.85 1.05 3.62
CA TYR A 66 -9.19 0.78 4.90
C TYR A 66 -9.57 -0.58 5.48
N ALA A 67 -10.84 -0.97 5.37
CA ALA A 67 -11.30 -2.29 5.78
C ALA A 67 -10.62 -3.40 4.95
N ARG A 68 -10.54 -3.21 3.63
CA ARG A 68 -9.87 -4.15 2.73
C ARG A 68 -8.37 -4.27 3.01
N ARG A 69 -7.67 -3.15 3.24
CA ARG A 69 -6.25 -3.14 3.64
C ARG A 69 -6.05 -3.86 4.97
N THR A 70 -6.92 -3.63 5.95
CA THR A 70 -6.85 -4.33 7.25
C THR A 70 -6.94 -5.85 7.07
N ALA A 71 -7.89 -6.34 6.27
CA ALA A 71 -8.01 -7.76 5.96
C ALA A 71 -6.76 -8.32 5.24
N GLN A 72 -6.13 -7.53 4.36
CA GLN A 72 -4.86 -7.91 3.73
C GLN A 72 -3.73 -8.03 4.76
N LEU A 73 -3.60 -7.06 5.68
CA LEU A 73 -2.59 -7.09 6.74
C LEU A 73 -2.76 -8.32 7.66
N GLU A 74 -4.00 -8.66 8.02
CA GLU A 74 -4.33 -9.87 8.79
C GLU A 74 -3.94 -11.14 8.03
N ALA A 75 -4.19 -11.19 6.71
CA ALA A 75 -3.78 -12.31 5.87
C ALA A 75 -2.24 -12.43 5.79
N PHE A 76 -1.51 -11.32 5.68
CA PHE A 76 -0.04 -11.32 5.72
C PHE A 76 0.50 -11.77 7.07
N MET A 77 -0.12 -11.35 8.18
CA MET A 77 0.24 -11.84 9.51
C MET A 77 0.08 -13.35 9.61
N ALA A 78 -1.06 -13.88 9.18
CA ALA A 78 -1.33 -15.32 9.22
C ALA A 78 -0.32 -16.11 8.36
N ARG A 79 0.03 -15.61 7.17
CA ARG A 79 1.06 -16.21 6.32
C ARG A 79 2.44 -16.18 7.00
N LEU A 80 2.82 -15.07 7.61
CA LEU A 80 4.09 -14.93 8.33
C LEU A 80 4.20 -15.92 9.50
N GLU A 81 3.12 -16.08 10.27
CA GLU A 81 3.08 -16.99 11.43
C GLU A 81 3.11 -18.48 11.05
N ALA A 82 2.79 -18.81 9.79
CA ALA A 82 2.88 -20.17 9.28
C ALA A 82 4.29 -20.59 8.83
N ILE A 83 5.23 -19.65 8.70
CA ILE A 83 6.60 -19.94 8.25
C ILE A 83 7.45 -20.41 9.44
N ASP A 84 8.12 -21.56 9.30
CA ASP A 84 9.09 -22.04 10.30
C ASP A 84 10.39 -21.21 10.26
N LEU A 85 10.44 -20.16 11.07
CA LEU A 85 11.60 -19.29 11.21
C LEU A 85 12.81 -19.99 11.84
N SER A 86 12.69 -21.23 12.37
CA SER A 86 13.85 -21.98 12.87
C SER A 86 14.85 -22.35 11.76
N GLN A 87 14.37 -22.41 10.51
CA GLN A 87 15.12 -22.84 9.34
C GLN A 87 15.60 -21.67 8.45
N VAL A 88 15.43 -20.42 8.87
CA VAL A 88 15.90 -19.24 8.14
C VAL A 88 17.15 -18.63 8.77
N SER A 89 17.84 -17.76 8.02
CA SER A 89 19.01 -17.03 8.53
C SER A 89 18.65 -16.09 9.68
N GLU A 90 19.64 -15.67 10.47
CA GLU A 90 19.42 -14.70 11.56
C GLU A 90 18.90 -13.36 11.04
N ASN A 91 19.41 -12.89 9.90
CA ASN A 91 18.95 -11.66 9.24
C ASN A 91 17.51 -11.77 8.73
N ASP A 92 17.15 -12.92 8.16
CA ASP A 92 15.78 -13.19 7.71
C ASP A 92 14.82 -13.23 8.90
N ARG A 93 15.23 -13.86 10.00
CA ARG A 93 14.45 -13.87 11.24
C ARG A 93 14.25 -12.46 11.80
N LEU A 94 15.29 -11.64 11.83
CA LEU A 94 15.17 -10.24 12.26
C LEU A 94 14.20 -9.46 11.37
N SER A 95 14.29 -9.64 10.06
CA SER A 95 13.39 -9.01 9.09
C SER A 95 11.94 -9.48 9.27
N ALA A 96 11.73 -10.77 9.55
CA ALA A 96 10.43 -11.34 9.87
C ALA A 96 9.83 -10.74 11.14
N GLU A 97 10.61 -10.62 12.22
CA GLU A 97 10.17 -9.99 13.46
C GLU A 97 9.83 -8.50 13.26
N LEU A 98 10.59 -7.79 12.42
CA LEU A 98 10.29 -6.40 12.08
C LEU A 98 8.97 -6.28 11.30
N LEU A 99 8.75 -7.13 10.30
CA LEU A 99 7.47 -7.14 9.58
C LEU A 99 6.31 -7.50 10.53
N LYS A 100 6.52 -8.48 11.42
CA LYS A 100 5.53 -8.84 12.44
C LYS A 100 5.16 -7.64 13.33
N PHE A 101 6.15 -6.85 13.73
CA PHE A 101 5.91 -5.63 14.50
C PHE A 101 5.07 -4.61 13.71
N ILE A 102 5.42 -4.36 12.44
CA ILE A 102 4.68 -3.44 11.56
C ILE A 102 3.22 -3.90 11.40
N LEU A 103 3.01 -5.16 11.01
CA LEU A 103 1.67 -5.71 10.80
C LEU A 103 0.83 -5.64 12.09
N LYS A 104 1.40 -5.99 13.25
CA LYS A 104 0.68 -5.87 14.55
C LYS A 104 0.27 -4.44 14.84
N HIS A 105 1.17 -3.49 14.59
CA HIS A 105 0.93 -2.08 14.82
C HIS A 105 -0.23 -1.57 13.94
N ASP A 106 -0.18 -1.85 12.65
CA ASP A 106 -1.17 -1.34 11.70
C ASP A 106 -2.54 -2.00 11.88
N ILE A 107 -2.58 -3.31 12.14
CA ILE A 107 -3.83 -4.01 12.51
C ILE A 107 -4.42 -3.40 13.79
N ALA A 108 -3.62 -3.15 14.82
CA ALA A 108 -4.11 -2.55 16.06
C ALA A 108 -4.66 -1.13 15.84
N LEU A 109 -4.03 -0.35 14.97
CA LEU A 109 -4.46 1.01 14.68
C LEU A 109 -5.69 1.10 13.77
N SER A 110 -6.03 0.02 13.03
CA SER A 110 -7.23 -0.04 12.21
C SER A 110 -8.52 0.18 13.02
N ALA A 111 -8.54 -0.24 14.29
CA ALA A 111 -9.68 -0.11 15.19
C ALA A 111 -10.08 1.34 15.55
N PHE A 112 -9.25 2.33 15.20
CA PHE A 112 -9.48 3.74 15.55
C PHE A 112 -10.02 4.58 14.39
N ASP A 113 -10.19 4.02 13.19
CA ASP A 113 -10.71 4.71 11.99
C ASP A 113 -10.06 6.09 11.79
N ARG A 114 -8.72 6.12 11.83
CA ARG A 114 -7.92 7.37 11.77
C ARG A 114 -8.13 8.15 10.48
N TRP A 115 -8.64 7.51 9.43
CA TRP A 115 -8.97 8.12 8.14
C TRP A 115 -9.98 9.25 8.23
N ARG A 116 -10.80 9.31 9.30
CA ARG A 116 -11.71 10.42 9.62
C ARG A 116 -11.00 11.76 9.85
N ILE A 117 -9.71 11.71 10.17
CA ILE A 117 -8.86 12.87 10.42
C ILE A 117 -7.65 12.84 9.46
N PRO A 118 -7.80 13.31 8.21
CA PRO A 118 -6.77 13.20 7.17
C PRO A 118 -5.74 14.35 7.16
N PHE A 119 -5.69 15.16 8.23
CA PHE A 119 -4.72 16.24 8.39
C PHE A 119 -4.32 16.41 9.85
N LEU A 120 -3.14 16.97 10.06
CA LEU A 120 -2.54 17.37 11.34
C LEU A 120 -2.31 18.89 11.35
N ALA A 121 -1.63 19.41 12.37
CA ALA A 121 -1.37 20.84 12.50
C ALA A 121 -0.43 21.41 11.40
N ASP A 122 0.38 20.55 10.80
CA ASP A 122 1.47 20.91 9.88
C ASP A 122 1.44 20.16 8.53
N SER A 123 0.53 19.20 8.37
CA SER A 123 0.52 18.27 7.25
C SER A 123 -0.89 17.76 6.95
N GLY A 124 -1.12 17.26 5.75
CA GLY A 124 -2.42 16.68 5.38
C GLY A 124 -2.58 16.39 3.90
N PHE A 125 -3.72 15.80 3.56
CA PHE A 125 -4.05 15.34 2.20
C PHE A 125 -3.98 16.43 1.12
N GLN A 126 -4.19 17.70 1.48
CA GLN A 126 -4.12 18.84 0.56
C GLN A 126 -2.72 19.08 -0.03
N MET A 127 -1.67 18.55 0.61
CA MET A 127 -0.30 18.69 0.15
C MET A 127 0.16 17.54 -0.75
N THR A 128 -0.56 16.41 -0.73
CA THR A 128 -0.13 15.15 -1.36
C THR A 128 0.23 15.30 -2.83
N MET A 129 -0.61 15.98 -3.63
CA MET A 129 -0.38 16.09 -5.07
C MET A 129 0.86 16.92 -5.41
N GLY A 130 1.20 17.93 -4.61
CA GLY A 130 2.41 18.73 -4.81
C GLY A 130 3.69 17.91 -4.62
N PHE A 131 3.69 17.02 -3.63
CA PHE A 131 4.80 16.11 -3.42
C PHE A 131 4.86 15.00 -4.50
N VAL A 132 3.71 14.45 -4.93
CA VAL A 132 3.65 13.44 -6.00
C VAL A 132 4.12 14.01 -7.34
N MET A 133 3.71 15.24 -7.66
CA MET A 133 4.22 15.98 -8.80
C MET A 133 5.76 16.09 -8.73
N SER A 134 6.31 16.44 -7.56
CA SER A 134 7.75 16.60 -7.39
C SER A 134 8.54 15.29 -7.57
N ALA A 135 7.92 14.14 -7.30
CA ALA A 135 8.51 12.81 -7.52
C ALA A 135 8.30 12.27 -8.95
N THR A 136 7.44 12.91 -9.75
CA THR A 136 7.14 12.45 -11.11
C THR A 136 8.28 12.85 -12.07
N PRO A 137 8.78 11.93 -12.93
CA PRO A 137 10.02 12.16 -13.67
C PRO A 137 9.90 13.14 -14.86
N PHE A 138 8.71 13.36 -15.42
CA PHE A 138 8.42 14.30 -16.52
C PHE A 138 9.43 14.28 -17.70
N ARG A 139 9.85 13.09 -18.15
CA ARG A 139 10.89 12.92 -19.20
C ARG A 139 10.33 12.57 -20.57
N THR A 140 9.15 11.97 -20.59
CA THR A 140 8.53 11.41 -21.80
C THR A 140 7.12 11.95 -21.95
N GLN A 141 6.59 11.92 -23.19
CA GLN A 141 5.19 12.28 -23.45
C GLN A 141 4.21 11.49 -22.55
N LYS A 142 4.48 10.20 -22.31
CA LYS A 142 3.67 9.37 -21.42
C LYS A 142 3.61 9.90 -19.99
N ASP A 143 4.71 10.45 -19.45
CA ASP A 143 4.72 11.00 -18.09
C ASP A 143 3.73 12.17 -17.96
N TYR A 144 3.66 13.04 -18.96
CA TYR A 144 2.69 14.15 -19.00
C TYR A 144 1.27 13.65 -19.20
N GLU A 145 1.05 12.67 -20.06
CA GLU A 145 -0.28 12.07 -20.28
C GLU A 145 -0.83 11.42 -19.01
N ASP A 146 0.01 10.67 -18.30
CA ASP A 146 -0.35 10.03 -17.03
C ASP A 146 -0.59 11.08 -15.93
N TYR A 147 0.26 12.10 -15.84
CA TYR A 147 0.06 13.22 -14.91
C TYR A 147 -1.27 13.94 -15.16
N ILE A 148 -1.63 14.20 -16.42
CA ILE A 148 -2.92 14.81 -16.78
C ILE A 148 -4.09 13.92 -16.38
N LYS A 149 -4.01 12.59 -16.57
CA LYS A 149 -5.05 11.66 -16.11
C LYS A 149 -5.17 11.69 -14.59
N ARG A 150 -4.05 11.68 -13.87
CA ARG A 150 -4.00 11.76 -12.42
C ARG A 150 -4.61 13.06 -11.90
N LEU A 151 -4.29 14.21 -12.50
CA LEU A 151 -4.91 15.51 -12.17
C LEU A 151 -6.43 15.49 -12.39
N LYS A 152 -6.92 14.85 -13.46
CA LYS A 152 -8.36 14.70 -13.72
C LYS A 152 -9.05 13.80 -12.70
N ALA A 153 -8.34 12.80 -12.15
CA ALA A 153 -8.85 11.89 -11.13
C ALA A 153 -8.69 12.43 -9.69
N PHE A 154 -7.79 13.40 -9.46
CA PHE A 154 -7.49 13.95 -8.15
C PHE A 154 -8.70 14.52 -7.38
N PRO A 155 -9.72 15.14 -8.02
CA PRO A 155 -10.94 15.54 -7.32
C PRO A 155 -11.60 14.41 -6.52
N THR A 156 -11.58 13.16 -7.02
CA THR A 156 -12.13 12.01 -6.29
C THR A 156 -11.42 11.78 -4.95
N PHE A 157 -10.09 11.91 -4.91
CA PHE A 157 -9.32 11.79 -3.68
C PHE A 157 -9.66 12.91 -2.69
N LEU A 158 -9.85 14.15 -3.17
CA LEU A 158 -10.26 15.27 -2.33
C LEU A 158 -11.67 15.04 -1.76
N ASP A 159 -12.62 14.60 -2.58
CA ASP A 159 -14.00 14.33 -2.18
C ASP A 159 -14.09 13.22 -1.14
N GLN A 160 -13.30 12.15 -1.28
CA GLN A 160 -13.22 11.08 -0.28
C GLN A 160 -12.68 11.61 1.06
N ASN A 161 -11.62 12.43 1.06
CA ASN A 161 -11.13 13.05 2.30
C ASN A 161 -12.16 13.99 2.95
N ILE A 162 -12.92 14.75 2.14
CA ILE A 162 -14.02 15.58 2.64
C ILE A 162 -15.11 14.72 3.26
N ALA A 163 -15.50 13.60 2.62
CA ALA A 163 -16.47 12.67 3.16
C ALA A 163 -16.00 12.06 4.49
N ASN A 164 -14.73 11.66 4.57
CA ASN A 164 -14.13 11.13 5.79
C ASN A 164 -14.14 12.15 6.94
N MET A 165 -13.79 13.41 6.66
CA MET A 165 -13.87 14.48 7.66
C MET A 165 -15.31 14.75 8.11
N ARG A 166 -16.30 14.68 7.20
CA ARG A 166 -17.73 14.80 7.56
C ARG A 166 -18.18 13.66 8.47
N GLN A 167 -17.71 12.44 8.23
CA GLN A 167 -17.94 11.31 9.12
C GLN A 167 -17.29 11.55 10.49
N GLY A 168 -16.04 12.04 10.53
CA GLY A 168 -15.38 12.42 11.78
C GLY A 168 -16.18 13.46 12.59
N ILE A 169 -16.76 14.46 11.93
CA ILE A 169 -17.66 15.44 12.58
C ILE A 169 -18.90 14.75 13.15
N ALA A 170 -19.54 13.85 12.39
CA ALA A 170 -20.72 13.13 12.84
C ALA A 170 -20.43 12.22 14.05
N ASP A 171 -19.26 11.60 14.08
CA ASP A 171 -18.81 10.71 15.16
C ASP A 171 -18.26 11.45 16.39
N GLY A 172 -18.06 12.77 16.31
CA GLY A 172 -17.37 13.55 17.32
C GLY A 172 -15.85 13.27 17.39
N PHE A 173 -15.28 12.71 16.32
CA PHE A 173 -13.86 12.41 16.19
C PHE A 173 -13.19 13.39 15.22
N THR A 174 -12.80 14.56 15.74
CA THR A 174 -12.22 15.66 14.97
C THR A 174 -10.91 16.15 15.55
N GLN A 175 -10.16 16.91 14.77
CA GLN A 175 -9.00 17.64 15.30
C GLN A 175 -9.41 18.71 16.33
N PRO A 176 -8.53 19.04 17.30
CA PRO A 176 -8.72 20.20 18.18
C PRO A 176 -8.83 21.49 17.38
N LYS A 177 -9.69 22.42 17.83
CA LYS A 177 -9.87 23.72 17.16
C LYS A 177 -8.58 24.53 17.10
N GLU A 178 -7.72 24.36 18.10
CA GLU A 178 -6.48 25.11 18.31
C GLU A 178 -5.48 24.93 17.17
N ILE A 179 -5.55 23.83 16.39
CA ILE A 179 -4.65 23.60 15.27
C ILE A 179 -5.11 24.29 13.98
N LEU A 180 -6.38 24.71 13.90
CA LEU A 180 -6.96 25.25 12.67
C LEU A 180 -6.23 26.50 12.13
N PRO A 181 -5.81 27.47 12.97
CA PRO A 181 -5.03 28.61 12.49
C PRO A 181 -3.69 28.23 11.87
N LEU A 182 -3.13 27.06 12.21
CA LEU A 182 -1.85 26.58 11.68
C LEU A 182 -2.03 25.92 10.31
N ILE A 183 -3.12 25.16 10.11
CA ILE A 183 -3.31 24.36 8.91
C ILE A 183 -4.17 25.04 7.83
N ILE A 184 -5.15 25.89 8.20
CA ILE A 184 -6.03 26.59 7.24
C ILE A 184 -5.23 27.34 6.14
N PRO A 185 -4.16 28.10 6.46
CA PRO A 185 -3.38 28.79 5.42
C PRO A 185 -2.84 27.84 4.34
N SER A 186 -2.55 26.58 4.69
CA SER A 186 -2.07 25.58 3.71
C SER A 186 -3.16 25.14 2.72
N PHE A 187 -4.43 25.12 3.15
CA PHE A 187 -5.58 24.87 2.27
C PHE A 187 -5.87 26.09 1.38
N GLU A 188 -5.87 27.29 1.97
CA GLU A 188 -6.06 28.55 1.23
C GLU A 188 -5.00 28.72 0.14
N ALA A 189 -3.76 28.29 0.39
CA ALA A 189 -2.68 28.34 -0.59
C ALA A 189 -2.95 27.52 -1.85
N GLN A 190 -3.79 26.47 -1.79
CA GLN A 190 -4.17 25.64 -2.94
C GLN A 190 -5.24 26.32 -3.81
N VAL A 191 -5.95 27.33 -3.29
CA VAL A 191 -7.01 28.02 -4.04
C VAL A 191 -6.38 29.15 -4.85
N LYS A 192 -6.38 29.01 -6.18
CA LYS A 192 -5.90 30.01 -7.14
C LYS A 192 -7.01 30.37 -8.11
N ASP A 193 -7.23 31.67 -8.32
CA ASP A 193 -8.22 32.16 -9.29
C ASP A 193 -7.81 31.84 -10.73
N ASP A 194 -6.51 31.96 -11.04
CA ASP A 194 -5.93 31.54 -12.31
C ASP A 194 -5.31 30.14 -12.17
N PRO A 195 -5.83 29.11 -12.87
CA PRO A 195 -5.22 27.79 -12.89
C PRO A 195 -3.74 27.80 -13.31
N LYS A 196 -3.31 28.75 -14.15
CA LYS A 196 -1.91 28.87 -14.58
C LYS A 196 -0.97 29.34 -13.46
N ALA A 197 -1.52 29.95 -12.42
CA ALA A 197 -0.76 30.34 -11.23
C ALA A 197 -0.65 29.18 -10.21
N HIS A 198 -1.33 28.06 -10.45
CA HIS A 198 -1.25 26.90 -9.57
C HIS A 198 0.06 26.13 -9.82
N PRO A 199 0.84 25.74 -8.79
CA PRO A 199 2.10 25.00 -8.98
C PRO A 199 1.94 23.72 -9.80
N LEU A 200 0.79 23.04 -9.67
CA LEU A 200 0.44 21.84 -10.43
C LEU A 200 0.30 22.06 -11.95
N TYR A 201 0.20 23.31 -12.42
CA TYR A 201 0.15 23.65 -13.85
C TYR A 201 1.54 23.67 -14.50
N THR A 202 2.60 23.92 -13.71
CA THR A 202 3.95 24.21 -14.23
C THR A 202 4.61 23.09 -15.02
N PRO A 203 4.57 21.82 -14.58
CA PRO A 203 5.23 20.73 -15.30
C PRO A 203 4.68 20.61 -16.73
#